data_AF-A0A963XA97-F1
#
_entry.id   AF-A0A963XA97-F1
#
_cell.length_a   1.000
_cell.length_b   1.000
_cell.length_c   1.000
_cell.angle_alpha   90.00
_cell.angle_beta   90.00
_cell.angle_gamma   90.00
#
_symmetry.space_group_name_H-M   'P 1'
#
loop_
_entity.id
_entity.type
_entity.pdbx_description
1 polymer ?
#
loop_
_entity_poly.entity_id
_entity_poly.type
_entity_poly.pdbx_seq_one_letter_code
_entity_poly.pdbx_strand_id
1 'polypeptide(L)' 'SPPDTEPPSDGNWQRAGEARHTFTHFHLLLEVRAARLPQGTIARQGAFVPREAFRPGDLPTVMRKALDVALGAFA' A
#
# COMPACT_ATOMS: atom_id res chain seq x y z
N SER A 1 -7.73 -3.94 19.28
CA SER A 1 -6.79 -3.16 18.46
C SER A 1 -6.69 -3.78 17.08
N PRO A 2 -6.38 -3.01 16.02
CA PRO A 2 -5.91 -3.63 14.79
C PRO A 2 -4.70 -4.54 15.11
N PRO A 3 -4.52 -5.66 14.40
CA PRO A 3 -3.34 -6.50 14.58
C PRO A 3 -2.08 -5.65 14.34
N ASP A 4 -1.02 -5.90 15.10
CA ASP A 4 0.28 -5.28 14.84
C ASP A 4 0.75 -5.72 13.45
N THR A 5 0.65 -4.80 12.49
CA THR A 5 1.10 -5.05 11.12
C THR A 5 2.56 -4.71 11.02
N GLU A 6 3.40 -5.72 10.86
CA GLU A 6 4.81 -5.52 10.53
C GLU A 6 4.91 -4.93 9.11
N PRO A 7 5.55 -3.77 8.92
CA PRO A 7 5.70 -3.19 7.60
C PRO A 7 6.62 -4.04 6.71
N PRO A 8 6.43 -3.99 5.38
CA PRO A 8 7.17 -4.84 4.44
C PRO A 8 8.67 -4.53 4.40
N SER A 9 9.11 -3.40 4.94
CA SER A 9 10.53 -3.05 5.11
C SER A 9 10.69 -2.01 6.22
N ASP A 10 11.93 -1.81 6.66
CA ASP A 10 12.27 -0.63 7.46
C ASP A 10 12.04 0.66 6.67
N GLY A 11 11.47 1.65 7.35
CA GLY A 11 11.15 2.93 6.74
C GLY A 11 10.32 3.83 7.66
N ASN A 12 10.25 5.11 7.34
CA ASN A 12 9.40 6.07 8.03
C ASN A 12 7.97 6.02 7.45
N TRP A 13 7.21 4.99 7.83
CA TRP A 13 5.83 4.78 7.36
C TRP A 13 4.87 5.79 7.99
N GLN A 14 4.23 6.60 7.15
CA GLN A 14 3.30 7.65 7.56
C GLN A 14 1.89 7.32 7.07
N ARG A 15 0.88 7.77 7.81
CA ARG A 15 -0.53 7.64 7.40
C ARG A 15 -0.75 8.47 6.12
N ALA A 16 -1.20 7.80 5.06
CA ALA A 16 -1.50 8.41 3.76
C ALA A 16 -3.00 8.65 3.57
N GLY A 17 -3.86 7.85 4.20
CA GLY A 17 -5.31 7.99 4.12
C GLY A 17 -6.06 6.67 4.31
N GLU A 18 -7.27 6.58 3.76
CA GLU A 18 -8.12 5.40 3.86
C GLU A 18 -8.60 4.93 2.49
N ALA A 19 -8.53 3.62 2.24
CA ALA A 19 -9.15 2.99 1.08
C ALA A 19 -10.40 2.21 1.50
N ARG A 20 -11.53 2.48 0.82
CA ARG A 20 -12.83 1.85 1.10
C ARG A 20 -13.26 0.93 -0.04
N HIS A 21 -13.65 -0.30 0.31
CA HIS A 21 -14.21 -1.24 -0.64
C HIS A 21 -15.40 -1.99 -0.03
N THR A 22 -16.48 -2.11 -0.78
CA THR A 22 -17.67 -2.86 -0.37
C THR A 22 -17.66 -4.21 -1.07
N PHE A 23 -17.55 -5.27 -0.28
CA PHE A 23 -17.87 -6.63 -0.71
C PHE A 23 -19.35 -6.90 -0.44
N THR A 24 -19.89 -7.99 -0.99
CA THR A 24 -21.31 -8.33 -0.82
C THR A 24 -21.71 -8.54 0.63
N HIS A 25 -20.79 -9.03 1.48
CA HIS A 25 -21.07 -9.38 2.88
C HIS A 25 -20.52 -8.38 3.90
N PHE A 26 -19.59 -7.50 3.52
CA PHE A 26 -18.94 -6.59 4.45
C PHE A 26 -18.30 -5.39 3.74
N HIS A 27 -18.00 -4.36 4.53
CA HIS A 27 -17.19 -3.23 4.10
C HIS A 27 -15.76 -3.37 4.63
N LEU A 28 -14.78 -3.23 3.75
CA LEU A 28 -13.38 -3.16 4.12
C LEU A 28 -12.93 -1.70 4.14
N LEU A 29 -12.39 -1.29 5.28
CA LEU A 29 -11.70 -0.02 5.47
C LEU A 29 -10.22 -0.32 5.74
N LEU A 30 -9.34 0.12 4.85
CA LEU A 30 -7.90 0.01 5.03
C LEU A 30 -7.32 1.37 5.40
N GLU A 31 -6.59 1.44 6.52
CA GLU A 31 -5.63 2.52 6.73
C GLU A 31 -4.44 2.29 5.79
N VAL A 32 -4.20 3.24 4.90
CA VAL A 32 -3.06 3.21 3.99
C VAL A 32 -1.91 3.97 4.63
N ARG A 33 -0.76 3.29 4.73
CA ARG A 33 0.51 3.91 5.13
C ARG A 33 1.48 3.87 3.98
N ALA A 34 2.33 4.88 3.87
CA ALA A 34 3.31 4.98 2.81
C ALA A 34 4.65 5.54 3.34
N ALA A 35 5.75 5.13 2.72
CA ALA A 35 7.10 5.58 3.07
C ALA A 35 7.94 5.81 1.80
N ARG A 36 8.85 6.79 1.83
CA ARG A 36 9.98 6.85 0.89
C ARG A 36 11.12 6.01 1.47
N LEU A 37 11.65 5.10 0.67
CA LEU A 37 12.68 4.16 1.07
C LEU A 37 14.00 4.48 0.36
N PRO A 38 15.16 4.24 1.00
CA PRO A 38 16.44 4.28 0.33
C PRO A 38 16.49 3.32 -0.87
N GLN A 39 17.28 3.68 -1.89
CA GLN A 39 17.54 2.75 -2.99
C GLN A 39 18.31 1.53 -2.46
N GLY A 40 17.93 0.33 -2.91
CA GLY A 40 18.54 -0.92 -2.45
C GLY A 40 17.94 -1.49 -1.17
N THR A 41 16.89 -0.88 -0.60
CA THR A 41 16.11 -1.50 0.48
C THR A 41 15.62 -2.88 0.05
N ILE A 42 15.80 -3.88 0.93
CA ILE A 42 15.32 -5.25 0.74
C ILE A 42 13.98 -5.36 1.48
N ALA A 43 12.94 -5.83 0.78
CA ALA A 43 11.66 -6.11 1.40
C ALA A 43 11.75 -7.40 2.24
N ARG A 44 11.20 -7.37 3.45
CA ARG A 44 10.99 -8.56 4.30
C ARG A 44 10.01 -9.54 3.65
N GLN A 45 9.04 -9.00 2.91
CA GLN A 45 8.03 -9.77 2.19
C GLN A 45 7.76 -9.15 0.81
N GLY A 46 7.63 -10.01 -0.20
CA GLY A 46 7.40 -9.58 -1.58
C GLY A 46 8.65 -9.01 -2.25
N ALA A 47 8.45 -8.19 -3.27
CA ALA A 47 9.51 -7.55 -4.04
C ALA A 47 9.10 -6.14 -4.49
N PHE A 48 10.08 -5.25 -4.66
CA PHE A 48 9.88 -3.97 -5.32
C PHE A 48 9.76 -4.17 -6.82
N VAL A 49 8.72 -3.60 -7.43
CA VAL A 49 8.49 -3.67 -8.88
C VAL A 49 8.83 -2.31 -9.50
N PRO A 50 9.71 -2.25 -10.51
CA PRO A 50 10.00 -1.02 -11.25
C PRO A 50 8.73 -0.42 -11.87
N ARG A 51 8.67 0.91 -11.98
CA ARG A 51 7.48 1.62 -12.47
C ARG A 51 7.08 1.20 -13.88
N GLU A 52 8.05 0.91 -14.73
CA GLU A 52 7.89 0.46 -16.11
C GLU A 52 7.34 -0.97 -16.23
N ALA A 53 7.61 -1.82 -15.24
CA ALA A 53 7.08 -3.18 -15.15
C ALA A 53 5.73 -3.25 -14.43
N PHE A 54 5.37 -2.19 -13.69
CA PHE A 54 4.16 -2.14 -12.90
C PHE A 54 2.93 -1.70 -13.71
N ARG A 55 1.87 -2.51 -13.69
CA ARG A 55 0.57 -2.20 -14.30
C ARG A 55 -0.52 -2.14 -13.22
N PRO A 56 -1.19 -1.00 -13.01
CA PRO A 56 -2.27 -0.91 -12.02
C PRO A 56 -3.44 -1.87 -12.24
N GLY A 57 -3.62 -2.38 -13.47
CA GLY A 57 -4.64 -3.37 -13.82
C GLY A 57 -4.40 -4.76 -13.21
N ASP A 58 -3.15 -5.08 -12.84
CA ASP A 58 -2.79 -6.36 -12.25
C ASP A 58 -3.16 -6.43 -10.76
N LEU A 59 -3.50 -5.29 -10.15
CA LEU A 59 -3.95 -5.22 -8.77
C LEU A 59 -5.46 -5.53 -8.65
N PRO A 60 -5.86 -6.30 -7.62
CA PRO A 60 -7.23 -6.33 -7.16
C PRO A 60 -7.75 -4.91 -6.89
N THR A 61 -9.05 -4.66 -7.13
CA THR A 61 -9.65 -3.31 -7.05
C THR A 61 -9.38 -2.61 -5.72
N VAL A 62 -9.40 -3.31 -4.58
CA VAL A 62 -9.09 -2.72 -3.28
C VAL A 62 -7.62 -2.26 -3.18
N MET A 63 -6.67 -3.04 -3.73
CA MET A 63 -5.25 -2.70 -3.72
C MET A 63 -4.92 -1.57 -4.68
N ARG A 64 -5.61 -1.49 -5.83
CA ARG A 64 -5.51 -0.32 -6.72
C ARG A 64 -5.93 0.97 -6.01
N LYS A 65 -7.04 0.96 -5.27
CA LYS A 65 -7.47 2.12 -4.46
C LYS A 65 -6.43 2.48 -3.38
N ALA A 66 -5.83 1.49 -2.73
CA ALA A 66 -4.78 1.74 -1.74
C ALA A 66 -3.55 2.40 -2.37
N LEU A 67 -3.15 1.97 -3.57
CA LEU A 67 -2.07 2.60 -4.33
C LEU A 67 -2.39 4.05 -4.69
N ASP A 68 -3.61 4.35 -5.16
CA ASP A 68 -4.03 5.71 -5.51
C ASP A 68 -3.94 6.65 -4.29
N VAL A 69 -4.39 6.18 -3.11
CA VAL A 69 -4.27 6.92 -1.84
C VAL A 69 -2.81 7.17 -1.49
N ALA A 70 -1.96 6.15 -1.58
CA ALA A 70 -0.54 6.26 -1.25
C ALA A 70 0.19 7.26 -2.16
N LEU A 71 -0.08 7.24 -3.47
CA LEU A 71 0.52 8.17 -4.43
C LEU A 71 0.08 9.61 -4.20
N GLY A 72 -1.19 9.84 -3.84
CA GLY A 72 -1.71 11.17 -3.51
C GLY A 72 -1.04 11.83 -2.31
N ALA A 73 -0.49 11.04 -1.37
CA ALA A 73 0.23 11.57 -0.21
C ALA A 73 1.66 12.08 -0.52
N PHE A 74 2.19 11.77 -1.70
CA PHE A 74 3.53 12.18 -2.15
C PHE A 74 3.54 13.10 -3.37
N ALA A 75 2.35 13.49 -3.84
CA ALA A 75 2.16 14.47 -4.91
C ALA A 75 2.55 15.90 -4.46
#